data_AF-A0A952JGL7-F1
#
_entry.id   AF-A0A952JGL7-F1
#
_cell.length_a   1.000
_cell.length_b   1.000
_cell.length_c   1.000
_cell.angle_alpha   90.00
_cell.angle_beta   90.00
_cell.angle_gamma   90.00
#
_symmetry.space_group_name_H-M   'P 1'
#
loop_
_entity.id
_entity.type
_entity.pdbx_description
1 polymer ?
#
loop_
_entity_poly.entity_id
_entity_poly.type
_entity_poly.pdbx_seq_one_letter_code
_entity_poly.pdbx_strand_id
1 'polypeptide(L)'
;MSSIFIYSGAFILIYGLIIYIWNKKVEWRAGLKFSKKIKSFHYSLLLFTAIITILNAFFSITFIGYWTPRIIILGFLLSGVIAFPIIKWNSESSFEKYYFRLFSFLPFAIAGISMVQFLGTVITLSLYYRLVNPYEKIYYQDKNLRVQSTFTGVLAPLRFRCNRKVWSIREKIKRITPKR
;
A
#
# COMPACT_ATOMS: atom_id res chain seq x y z
N MET A 1 2.13 7.12 -13.38
CA MET A 1 1.19 6.72 -12.32
C MET A 1 0.95 5.21 -12.28
N SER A 2 0.67 4.53 -13.41
CA SER A 2 0.47 3.07 -13.44
C SER A 2 1.63 2.24 -12.87
N SER A 3 2.88 2.65 -13.12
CA SER A 3 4.08 1.94 -12.67
C SER A 3 4.21 1.89 -11.14
N ILE A 4 3.94 2.99 -10.44
CA ILE A 4 4.00 3.07 -8.97
C ILE A 4 3.02 2.08 -8.34
N PHE A 5 1.79 1.96 -8.85
CA PHE A 5 0.82 0.99 -8.34
C PHE A 5 1.25 -0.46 -8.53
N ILE A 6 1.82 -0.76 -9.70
CA ILE A 6 2.35 -2.09 -10.00
C ILE A 6 3.50 -2.40 -9.03
N TYR A 7 4.41 -1.45 -8.79
CA TYR A 7 5.52 -1.64 -7.86
C TYR A 7 5.07 -1.75 -6.40
N SER A 8 4.11 -0.93 -5.95
CA SER A 8 3.58 -1.00 -4.58
C SER A 8 2.77 -2.27 -4.34
N GLY A 9 1.92 -2.67 -5.28
CA GLY A 9 1.18 -3.94 -5.20
C GLY A 9 2.10 -5.15 -5.25
N ALA A 10 3.09 -5.14 -6.15
CA ALA A 10 4.12 -6.17 -6.21
C ALA A 10 4.94 -6.22 -4.92
N PHE A 11 5.32 -5.07 -4.35
CA PHE A 11 6.04 -5.00 -3.08
C PHE A 11 5.24 -5.64 -1.94
N ILE A 12 3.95 -5.32 -1.81
CA ILE A 12 3.07 -5.93 -0.80
C ILE A 12 3.02 -7.45 -1.00
N LEU A 13 2.78 -7.92 -2.24
CA LEU A 13 2.71 -9.35 -2.55
C LEU A 13 4.03 -10.08 -2.25
N ILE A 14 5.15 -9.52 -2.70
CA ILE A 14 6.49 -10.06 -2.46
C ILE A 14 6.80 -10.07 -0.97
N TYR A 15 6.53 -8.99 -0.25
CA TYR A 15 6.75 -8.90 1.18
C TYR A 15 5.91 -9.91 1.96
N GLY A 16 4.63 -10.05 1.63
CA GLY A 16 3.74 -11.06 2.22
C GLY A 16 4.23 -12.49 1.96
N LEU A 17 4.70 -12.77 0.73
CA LEU A 17 5.32 -14.05 0.38
C LEU A 17 6.62 -14.30 1.16
N ILE A 18 7.49 -13.30 1.29
CA ILE A 18 8.72 -13.39 2.07
C ILE A 18 8.40 -13.71 3.53
N ILE A 19 7.46 -13.00 4.16
CA ILE A 19 7.05 -13.29 5.55
C ILE A 19 6.47 -14.69 5.66
N TYR A 20 5.60 -15.10 4.73
CA TYR A 20 5.01 -16.43 4.75
C TYR A 20 6.08 -17.53 4.66
N ILE A 21 7.03 -17.39 3.74
CA ILE A 21 8.15 -18.32 3.56
C ILE A 21 9.06 -18.28 4.79
N TRP A 22 9.41 -17.11 5.29
CA TRP A 22 10.24 -16.88 6.46
C TRP A 22 9.66 -17.59 7.70
N ASN A 23 8.37 -17.37 7.98
CA ASN A 23 7.64 -17.96 9.09
C ASN A 23 7.54 -19.51 8.99
N LYS A 24 7.59 -20.05 7.77
CA LYS A 24 7.51 -21.50 7.51
C LYS A 24 8.88 -22.18 7.54
N LYS A 25 9.91 -21.58 6.94
CA LYS A 25 11.22 -22.21 6.68
C LYS A 25 12.29 -21.89 7.72
N VAL A 26 12.16 -20.80 8.49
CA VAL A 26 13.17 -20.45 9.49
C VAL A 26 13.01 -21.32 10.74
N GLU A 27 13.92 -22.27 10.89
CA GLU A 27 14.02 -23.14 12.07
C GLU A 27 15.04 -22.65 13.09
N TRP A 28 15.26 -21.33 13.17
CA TRP A 28 16.29 -20.79 14.04
C TRP A 28 15.95 -21.02 15.52
N ARG A 29 16.70 -21.91 16.16
CA ARG A 29 16.54 -22.25 17.58
C ARG A 29 17.53 -21.45 18.39
N ALA A 30 17.10 -20.28 18.86
CA ALA A 30 17.89 -19.56 19.84
C ALA A 30 17.76 -20.19 21.23
N GLY A 31 18.77 -20.05 22.08
CA GLY A 31 18.69 -20.51 23.46
C GLY A 31 17.59 -19.79 24.26
N LEU A 32 17.02 -20.47 25.26
CA LEU A 32 15.96 -19.95 26.14
C LEU A 32 16.29 -18.56 26.72
N LYS A 33 17.52 -18.35 27.18
CA LYS A 33 17.98 -17.05 27.72
C LYS A 33 17.88 -15.92 26.69
N PHE A 34 18.25 -16.19 25.43
CA PHE A 34 18.19 -15.20 24.36
C PHE A 34 16.75 -14.91 23.94
N SER A 35 15.91 -15.94 23.85
CA SER A 35 14.47 -15.79 23.59
C SER A 35 13.80 -14.91 24.66
N LYS A 36 14.08 -15.14 25.95
CA LYS A 36 13.56 -14.30 27.04
C LYS A 36 14.01 -12.84 26.93
N LYS A 37 15.27 -12.58 26.55
CA LYS A 37 15.76 -11.21 26.31
C LYS A 37 15.03 -10.52 25.16
N ILE A 38 14.83 -11.20 24.03
CA ILE A 38 14.08 -10.63 22.89
C ILE A 38 12.64 -10.34 23.28
N LYS A 39 12.00 -11.24 24.01
CA LYS A 39 10.64 -11.04 24.51
C LYS A 39 10.55 -9.80 25.39
N SER A 40 11.43 -9.72 26.39
CA SER A 40 11.50 -8.55 27.27
C SER A 40 11.73 -7.27 26.46
N PHE A 41 12.64 -7.27 25.50
CA PHE A 41 12.90 -6.12 24.64
C PHE A 41 11.68 -5.71 23.81
N HIS A 42 10.97 -6.67 23.20
CA HIS A 42 9.75 -6.39 22.43
C HIS A 42 8.64 -5.80 23.30
N TYR A 43 8.41 -6.35 24.49
CA TYR A 43 7.40 -5.81 25.41
C TYR A 43 7.79 -4.44 25.97
N SER A 44 9.07 -4.18 26.22
CA SER A 44 9.54 -2.84 26.57
C SER A 44 9.32 -1.83 25.44
N LEU A 45 9.54 -2.23 24.19
CA LEU A 45 9.22 -1.40 23.01
C LEU A 45 7.71 -1.16 22.85
N LEU A 46 6.88 -2.17 23.10
CA LEU A 46 5.42 -2.03 23.10
C LEU A 46 4.98 -1.00 24.17
N LEU A 47 5.46 -1.14 25.40
CA LEU A 47 5.14 -0.21 26.47
C LEU A 47 5.62 1.20 26.15
N PHE A 48 6.85 1.34 25.65
CA PHE A 48 7.41 2.62 25.25
C PHE A 48 6.58 3.27 24.14
N THR A 49 6.27 2.55 23.06
CA THR A 49 5.41 3.06 21.97
C THR A 49 4.01 3.44 22.45
N ALA A 50 3.41 2.67 23.36
CA ALA A 50 2.12 2.99 23.96
C ALA A 50 2.17 4.30 24.75
N ILE A 51 3.20 4.50 25.59
CA ILE A 51 3.40 5.74 26.35
C ILE A 51 3.51 6.93 25.40
N ILE A 52 4.35 6.84 24.37
CA ILE A 52 4.51 7.91 23.37
C ILE A 52 3.17 8.24 22.70
N THR A 53 2.41 7.21 22.35
CA THR A 53 1.11 7.37 21.67
C THR A 53 0.11 8.07 22.59
N ILE A 54 0.05 7.69 23.87
CA ILE A 54 -0.83 8.31 24.88
C ILE A 54 -0.41 9.76 25.13
N LEU A 55 0.89 10.01 25.35
CA LEU A 55 1.41 11.36 25.58
C LEU A 55 1.11 12.30 24.41
N ASN A 56 1.26 11.81 23.18
CA ASN A 56 0.94 12.58 21.99
C ASN A 56 -0.58 12.81 21.85
N ALA A 57 -1.41 11.78 22.10
CA ALA A 57 -2.86 11.87 21.90
C ALA A 57 -3.58 12.76 22.93
N PHE A 58 -3.15 12.73 24.20
CA PHE A 58 -3.83 13.41 25.29
C PHE A 58 -3.16 14.72 25.73
N PHE A 59 -1.84 14.82 25.58
CA PHE A 59 -1.08 15.95 26.11
C PHE A 59 -0.34 16.73 25.00
N SER A 60 -0.46 16.30 23.74
CA SER A 60 0.28 16.88 22.60
C SER A 60 1.79 16.91 22.81
N ILE A 61 2.31 16.02 23.66
CA ILE A 61 3.75 15.91 23.93
C ILE A 61 4.36 15.05 22.84
N THR A 62 5.20 15.66 22.01
CA THR A 62 5.92 14.98 20.92
C THR A 62 7.43 15.05 21.12
N PHE A 63 8.14 14.02 20.68
CA PHE A 63 9.59 14.10 20.55
C PHE A 63 9.99 15.21 19.59
N ILE A 64 11.14 15.82 19.88
CA ILE A 64 11.78 16.76 18.97
C ILE A 64 12.16 15.98 17.70
N GLY A 65 11.63 16.43 16.57
CA GLY A 65 11.86 15.83 15.26
C GLY A 65 10.70 15.00 14.75
N TYR A 66 10.23 15.36 13.55
CA TYR A 66 9.16 14.67 12.82
C TYR A 66 9.44 13.16 12.69
N TRP A 67 10.68 12.76 12.43
CA TRP A 67 11.02 11.36 12.15
C TRP A 67 11.13 10.46 13.38
N THR A 68 11.41 11.01 14.56
CA THR A 68 11.76 10.24 15.76
C THR A 68 10.65 9.25 16.18
N PRO A 69 9.38 9.66 16.32
CA PRO A 69 8.31 8.73 16.67
C PRO A 69 8.08 7.66 15.59
N ARG A 70 8.28 8.00 14.31
CA ARG A 70 8.09 7.07 13.19
C ARG A 70 9.13 5.96 13.19
N ILE A 71 10.39 6.30 13.45
CA ILE A 71 11.47 5.32 13.54
C ILE A 71 11.22 4.38 14.72
N ILE A 72 10.78 4.90 15.87
CA ILE A 72 10.45 4.08 17.05
C ILE A 72 9.32 3.09 16.73
N ILE A 73 8.22 3.56 16.11
CA ILE A 73 7.10 2.71 15.70
C ILE A 73 7.54 1.65 14.69
N LEU A 74 8.34 2.04 13.68
CA LEU A 74 8.88 1.10 12.70
C LEU A 74 9.79 0.05 13.35
N GLY A 75 10.65 0.47 14.29
CA GLY A 75 11.51 -0.44 15.06
C GLY A 75 10.69 -1.43 15.89
N PHE A 76 9.62 -0.96 16.54
CA PHE A 76 8.69 -1.81 17.26
C PHE A 76 8.00 -2.83 16.34
N LEU A 77 7.48 -2.39 15.19
CA LEU A 77 6.87 -3.27 14.18
C LEU A 77 7.85 -4.35 13.68
N LEU A 78 9.07 -3.94 13.33
CA LEU A 78 10.12 -4.85 12.86
C LEU A 78 10.56 -5.83 13.95
N SER A 79 10.59 -5.40 15.21
CA SER A 79 10.98 -6.26 16.32
C SER A 79 10.09 -7.51 16.42
N GLY A 80 8.79 -7.39 16.14
CA GLY A 80 7.88 -8.53 16.16
C GLY A 80 8.07 -9.50 14.98
N VAL A 81 8.42 -8.99 13.79
CA VAL A 81 8.77 -9.81 12.62
C VAL A 81 10.01 -10.67 12.92
N ILE A 82 11.02 -10.07 13.54
CA ILE A 82 12.26 -10.77 13.90
C ILE A 82 12.06 -11.71 15.09
N ALA A 83 11.23 -11.33 16.06
CA ALA A 83 11.01 -12.12 17.26
C ALA A 83 10.20 -13.40 17.02
N PHE A 84 9.25 -13.39 16.07
CA PHE A 84 8.40 -14.54 15.80
C PHE A 84 9.13 -15.88 15.57
N PRO A 85 10.10 -16.00 14.64
CA PRO A 85 10.79 -17.28 14.41
C PRO A 85 11.52 -17.78 15.66
N ILE A 86 12.03 -16.88 16.50
CA ILE A 86 12.80 -17.21 17.72
C ILE A 86 11.87 -17.67 18.85
N ILE A 87 10.67 -17.09 18.93
CA ILE A 87 9.69 -17.35 19.98
C ILE A 87 8.85 -18.60 19.66
N LYS A 88 8.59 -18.90 18.39
CA LYS A 88 7.84 -20.10 17.95
C LYS A 88 8.30 -21.39 18.65
N TRP A 89 9.61 -21.55 18.85
CA TRP A 89 10.23 -22.74 19.42
C TRP A 89 10.36 -22.71 20.95
N ASN A 90 10.46 -21.52 21.54
CA ASN A 90 10.75 -21.33 22.97
C ASN A 90 9.56 -20.76 23.77
N SER A 91 8.42 -20.60 23.13
CA SER A 91 7.23 -20.05 23.77
C SER A 91 6.56 -21.10 24.65
N GLU A 92 6.32 -20.70 25.89
CA GLU A 92 5.69 -21.51 26.93
C GLU A 92 4.17 -21.60 26.73
N SER A 93 3.54 -20.63 26.02
CA SER A 93 2.09 -20.58 25.83
C SER A 93 1.66 -20.51 24.36
N SER A 94 0.57 -21.20 24.03
CA SER A 94 -0.04 -21.13 22.68
C SER A 94 -0.52 -19.72 22.32
N PHE A 95 -0.94 -18.94 23.33
CA PHE A 95 -1.37 -17.55 23.15
C PHE A 95 -0.21 -16.66 22.68
N GLU A 96 0.97 -16.78 23.28
CA GLU A 96 2.16 -16.02 22.90
C GLU A 96 2.59 -16.34 21.46
N LYS A 97 2.55 -17.61 21.05
CA LYS A 97 2.80 -18.00 19.65
C LYS A 97 1.83 -17.31 18.69
N TYR A 98 0.55 -17.25 19.04
CA TYR A 98 -0.46 -16.60 18.22
C TYR A 98 -0.27 -15.08 18.14
N TYR A 99 0.02 -14.43 19.28
CA TYR A 99 0.34 -13.01 19.34
C TYR A 99 1.48 -12.65 18.39
N PHE A 100 2.65 -13.29 18.52
CA PHE A 100 3.81 -12.97 17.67
C PHE A 100 3.56 -13.35 16.21
N ARG A 101 2.76 -14.38 15.94
CA ARG A 101 2.36 -14.74 14.57
C ARG A 101 1.57 -13.61 13.94
N LEU A 102 0.46 -13.19 14.55
CA LEU A 102 -0.35 -12.09 14.05
C LEU A 102 0.44 -10.80 13.93
N PHE A 103 1.24 -10.49 14.94
CA PHE A 103 2.05 -9.29 14.96
C PHE A 103 3.07 -9.25 13.82
N SER A 104 3.65 -10.39 13.43
CA SER A 104 4.55 -10.46 12.26
C SER A 104 3.86 -10.08 10.94
N PHE A 105 2.54 -10.28 10.83
CA PHE A 105 1.75 -9.87 9.66
C PHE A 105 1.23 -8.43 9.74
N LEU A 106 1.38 -7.76 10.89
CA LEU A 106 0.85 -6.42 11.13
C LEU A 106 1.43 -5.36 10.19
N PRO A 107 2.74 -5.33 9.88
CA PRO A 107 3.29 -4.38 8.89
C PRO A 107 2.66 -4.54 7.51
N PHE A 108 2.39 -5.77 7.09
CA PHE A 108 1.72 -6.08 5.82
C PHE A 108 0.27 -5.59 5.83
N ALA A 109 -0.48 -5.83 6.92
CA ALA A 109 -1.85 -5.36 7.06
C ALA A 109 -1.93 -3.83 7.02
N ILE A 110 -1.05 -3.13 7.75
CA ILE A 110 -0.98 -1.67 7.74
C ILE A 110 -0.69 -1.15 6.32
N ALA A 111 0.30 -1.73 5.64
CA ALA A 111 0.63 -1.35 4.26
C ALA A 111 -0.57 -1.52 3.31
N GLY A 112 -1.32 -2.61 3.45
CA GLY A 112 -2.55 -2.85 2.69
C GLY A 112 -3.62 -1.79 2.93
N ILE A 113 -3.90 -1.46 4.20
CA ILE A 113 -4.90 -0.43 4.57
C ILE A 113 -4.48 0.94 4.04
N SER A 114 -3.21 1.33 4.19
CA SER A 114 -2.70 2.59 3.67
C SER A 114 -2.81 2.68 2.14
N MET A 115 -2.64 1.56 1.44
CA MET A 115 -2.79 1.52 -0.01
C MET A 115 -4.24 1.78 -0.45
N VAL A 116 -5.24 1.31 0.32
CA VAL A 116 -6.66 1.61 0.05
C VAL A 116 -6.95 3.10 0.17
N GLN A 117 -6.49 3.75 1.25
CA GLN A 117 -6.67 5.21 1.43
C GLN A 117 -5.98 6.03 0.33
N PHE A 118 -4.77 5.60 -0.06
CA PHE A 118 -4.05 6.23 -1.16
C PHE A 118 -4.80 6.08 -2.49
N LEU A 119 -5.27 4.88 -2.81
CA LEU A 119 -6.05 4.61 -4.03
C LEU A 119 -7.33 5.45 -4.08
N GLY A 120 -8.07 5.52 -2.98
CA GLY A 120 -9.26 6.35 -2.86
C GLY A 120 -8.96 7.82 -3.17
N THR A 121 -7.93 8.37 -2.55
CA THR A 121 -7.51 9.76 -2.76
C THR A 121 -7.12 10.03 -4.22
N VAL A 122 -6.34 9.15 -4.85
CA VAL A 122 -5.92 9.31 -6.26
C VAL A 122 -7.11 9.24 -7.21
N ILE A 123 -8.03 8.30 -6.99
CA ILE A 123 -9.24 8.18 -7.83
C ILE A 123 -10.07 9.45 -7.71
N THR A 124 -10.34 9.92 -6.49
CA THR A 124 -11.15 11.13 -6.26
C THR A 124 -10.51 12.37 -6.85
N LEU A 125 -9.21 12.61 -6.63
CA LEU A 125 -8.48 13.74 -7.22
C LEU A 125 -8.50 13.68 -8.76
N SER A 126 -8.37 12.48 -9.34
CA SER A 126 -8.41 12.33 -10.79
C SER A 126 -9.78 12.64 -11.40
N LEU A 127 -10.86 12.28 -10.70
CA LEU A 127 -12.23 12.58 -11.12
C LEU A 127 -12.51 14.08 -10.94
N TYR A 128 -12.09 14.66 -9.83
CA TYR A 128 -12.22 16.09 -9.56
C TYR A 128 -11.46 16.93 -10.60
N TYR A 129 -10.18 16.63 -10.84
CA TYR A 129 -9.39 17.32 -11.85
C TYR A 129 -10.05 17.25 -13.24
N ARG A 130 -10.72 16.13 -13.55
CA ARG A 130 -11.43 15.94 -14.81
C ARG A 130 -12.75 16.71 -14.89
N LEU A 131 -13.46 16.89 -13.79
CA LEU A 131 -14.64 17.75 -13.73
C LEU A 131 -14.26 19.21 -14.01
N VAL A 132 -13.11 19.64 -13.51
CA VAL A 132 -12.61 21.01 -13.69
C VAL A 132 -11.95 21.20 -15.07
N ASN A 133 -11.22 20.20 -15.56
CA ASN A 133 -10.50 20.25 -16.84
C ASN A 133 -10.85 19.02 -17.70
N PRO A 134 -11.94 19.07 -18.49
CA PRO A 134 -12.29 17.98 -19.39
C PRO A 134 -11.17 17.79 -20.43
N TYR A 135 -10.46 16.68 -20.33
CA TYR A 135 -9.44 16.23 -21.29
C TYR A 135 -10.09 15.84 -22.62
N GLU A 136 -10.55 16.84 -23.38
CA GLU A 136 -10.81 16.73 -24.81
C GLU A 136 -9.68 17.41 -25.57
N LYS A 137 -8.49 16.79 -25.58
CA LYS A 137 -7.44 17.26 -26.49
C LYS A 137 -7.78 16.80 -27.90
N ILE A 138 -8.12 17.76 -28.76
CA ILE A 138 -8.35 17.53 -30.17
C ILE A 138 -6.98 17.40 -30.83
N TYR A 139 -6.65 16.20 -31.31
CA TYR A 139 -5.36 15.95 -31.97
C TYR A 139 -5.41 16.34 -33.44
N TYR A 140 -6.57 16.17 -34.05
CA TYR A 140 -6.79 16.47 -35.45
C TYR A 140 -8.26 16.85 -35.68
N GLN A 141 -8.49 17.95 -36.39
CA GLN A 141 -9.81 18.41 -36.77
C GLN A 141 -9.79 18.93 -38.20
N ASP A 142 -10.60 18.32 -39.04
CA ASP A 142 -10.90 18.76 -40.40
C ASP A 142 -12.42 18.94 -40.56
N LYS A 143 -12.87 19.42 -41.72
CA LYS A 143 -14.27 19.59 -42.10
C LYS A 143 -15.06 18.29 -41.94
N ASN A 144 -14.41 17.13 -42.19
CA ASN A 144 -15.08 15.82 -42.21
C ASN A 144 -14.79 14.93 -41.00
N LEU A 145 -13.71 15.18 -40.25
CA LEU A 145 -13.20 14.25 -39.22
C LEU A 145 -12.72 15.02 -37.98
N ARG A 146 -13.08 14.52 -36.79
CA ARG A 146 -12.56 14.98 -35.50
C ARG A 146 -11.98 13.79 -34.73
N VAL A 147 -10.68 13.82 -34.48
CA VAL A 147 -9.97 12.85 -33.63
C VAL A 147 -9.70 13.50 -32.29
N GLN A 148 -10.32 12.95 -31.24
CA GLN A 148 -10.15 13.42 -29.88
C GLN A 148 -9.75 12.25 -28.98
N SER A 149 -8.87 12.51 -28.01
CA SER A 149 -8.72 11.53 -26.93
C SER A 149 -9.99 11.50 -26.09
N THR A 150 -10.33 10.30 -25.65
CA THR A 150 -11.37 10.06 -24.66
C THR A 150 -10.71 9.48 -23.43
N PHE A 151 -11.02 10.09 -22.29
CA PHE A 151 -10.54 9.57 -21.02
C PHE A 151 -11.19 8.22 -20.72
N THR A 152 -10.35 7.27 -20.34
CA THR A 152 -10.72 5.88 -20.09
C THR A 152 -10.61 5.47 -18.62
N GLY A 153 -10.11 6.36 -17.77
CA GLY A 153 -9.74 6.07 -16.38
C GLY A 153 -8.25 6.29 -16.14
N VAL A 154 -7.86 6.53 -14.88
CA VAL A 154 -6.44 6.67 -14.46
C VAL A 154 -5.63 5.41 -14.75
N LEU A 155 -6.31 4.26 -14.76
CA LEU A 155 -5.71 2.94 -14.90
C LEU A 155 -5.94 2.32 -16.28
N ALA A 156 -6.68 3.01 -17.16
CA ALA A 156 -7.01 2.48 -18.47
C ALA A 156 -6.15 3.13 -19.56
N PRO A 157 -5.79 2.38 -20.62
CA PRO A 157 -5.04 2.93 -21.72
C PRO A 157 -5.83 4.04 -22.43
N LEU A 158 -5.13 5.07 -22.91
CA LEU A 158 -5.69 6.15 -23.73
C LEU A 158 -6.53 5.55 -24.87
N ARG A 159 -7.78 5.99 -25.01
CA ARG A 159 -8.60 5.67 -26.18
C ARG A 159 -8.81 6.90 -27.03
N PHE A 160 -8.71 6.73 -28.33
CA PHE A 160 -9.04 7.76 -29.30
C PHE A 160 -10.46 7.51 -29.81
N ARG A 161 -11.22 8.59 -29.94
CA ARG A 161 -12.52 8.59 -30.59
C ARG A 161 -12.39 9.39 -31.88
N CYS A 162 -12.71 8.74 -32.99
CA CYS A 162 -12.80 9.37 -34.29
C CYS A 162 -14.28 9.58 -34.61
N ASN A 163 -14.71 10.83 -34.70
CA ASN A 163 -16.08 11.18 -35.08
C ASN A 163 -16.05 11.78 -36.50
N ARG A 164 -16.81 11.19 -37.42
CA ARG A 164 -17.05 11.76 -38.75
C ARG A 164 -18.15 12.82 -38.62
N LYS A 165 -17.88 14.06 -39.04
CA LYS A 165 -18.88 15.13 -39.10
C LYS A 165 -19.71 14.91 -40.36
N VAL A 166 -20.70 14.03 -40.31
CA VAL A 166 -21.72 13.93 -41.36
C VAL A 166 -22.82 14.93 -41.01
N TRP A 167 -23.14 15.82 -41.96
CA TRP A 167 -24.33 16.67 -41.87
C TRP A 167 -25.54 15.74 -41.70
N SER A 168 -26.20 15.82 -40.55
CA SER A 168 -27.35 15.00 -40.16
C SER A 168 -27.04 13.51 -39.90
N ILE A 169 -27.43 13.07 -38.70
CA ILE A 169 -27.51 11.68 -38.20
C ILE A 169 -26.21 11.04 -37.66
N ARG A 170 -26.29 10.74 -36.35
CA ARG A 170 -25.34 9.97 -35.55
C ARG A 170 -25.18 8.54 -36.12
N GLU A 171 -24.21 8.30 -36.98
CA GLU A 171 -23.74 6.93 -37.24
C GLU A 171 -22.52 6.59 -36.37
N LYS A 172 -22.74 5.65 -35.45
CA LYS A 172 -21.75 5.01 -34.58
C LYS A 172 -20.94 4.02 -35.41
N ILE A 173 -19.66 4.28 -35.73
CA ILE A 173 -18.82 3.24 -36.38
C ILE A 173 -17.41 3.09 -35.79
N LYS A 174 -17.13 1.81 -35.50
CA LYS A 174 -15.91 1.02 -35.24
C LYS A 174 -14.84 1.53 -34.27
N ARG A 175 -14.73 0.78 -33.16
CA ARG A 175 -13.59 0.74 -32.24
C ARG A 175 -12.36 0.24 -33.00
N ILE A 176 -11.33 1.07 -33.10
CA ILE A 176 -10.00 0.62 -33.50
C ILE A 176 -9.19 0.48 -32.22
N THR A 177 -9.01 -0.76 -31.77
CA THR A 177 -7.99 -1.11 -30.78
C THR A 177 -6.66 -1.26 -31.49
N PRO A 178 -5.58 -0.62 -31.03
CA PRO A 178 -4.24 -0.94 -31.53
C PRO A 178 -3.94 -2.41 -31.20
N LYS A 179 -3.58 -3.22 -32.21
CA LYS A 179 -2.97 -4.53 -31.98
C LYS A 179 -1.63 -4.29 -31.28
N ARG A 180 -1.39 -5.06 -30.22
CA ARG A 180 -0.10 -5.14 -29.53
C ARG A 180 0.96 -5.71 -30.46
#